data_AF-A0A9K3JAR9-F1
#
_entry.id   AF-A0A9K3JAR9-F1
#
_cell.length_a   1.000
_cell.length_b   1.000
_cell.length_c   1.000
_cell.angle_alpha   90.00
_cell.angle_beta   90.00
_cell.angle_gamma   90.00
#
_symmetry.space_group_name_H-M   'P 1'
#
loop_
_entity.id
_entity.type
_entity.pdbx_description
1 polymer ?
#
loop_
_entity_poly.entity_id
_entity_poly.type
_entity_poly.pdbx_seq_one_letter_code
_entity_poly.pdbx_strand_id
1 'polypeptide(L)'
;MRLLPKLGDPQSELLLLRSCMGIAKLFFGLRTCQPVHMEDATLFFDKGLREAIEELVVCGGPFFASSYAFVASRAQSWVLQDHILRDSGICGMDSDYVCALACLRDTIPSFDFSSFTNKDTVPPKAQHALASALFSKIVHEIEVQFNLTVRQKAIFECLRAPHAQDFLLAIPIDGLGQHMSPVEYRTILKYRLMIPLFPVDEVCHVCHKACLDSFGEHAVHCREIPGFKYRHDLVRDVLFDIFRCAGISAKKEAPVNFLTDPLEGRSIIRPADILVFGWVGGKHACVDLTGVSPLVGLGGSAFTVGQATLKAASGKGKETKHEKACLDNQHMFIPFAFDTFGVLVPEAVDLLSRVQRVMHSNVMTPRSMGVVFKRLSFAIQKGVAAQLVARLPTISM
;
A
#
# COMPACT_ATOMS: atom_id res chain seq x y z
N MET A 1 10.79 -12.27 -18.81
CA MET A 1 11.01 -11.27 -17.75
C MET A 1 12.22 -10.37 -18.03
N ARG A 2 13.32 -10.92 -18.57
CA ARG A 2 14.57 -10.23 -18.99
C ARG A 2 14.46 -8.97 -19.88
N LEU A 3 13.28 -8.67 -20.44
CA LEU A 3 13.07 -7.45 -21.23
C LEU A 3 12.50 -6.30 -20.39
N LEU A 4 12.01 -6.55 -19.17
CA LEU A 4 11.51 -5.50 -18.29
C LEU A 4 12.52 -4.39 -18.06
N PRO A 5 13.80 -4.67 -17.72
CA PRO A 5 14.77 -3.62 -17.42
C PRO A 5 15.04 -2.67 -18.60
N LYS A 6 14.63 -3.04 -19.83
CA LYS A 6 14.75 -2.17 -21.00
C LYS A 6 13.79 -0.98 -20.97
N LEU A 7 12.76 -1.00 -20.11
CA LEU A 7 11.85 0.12 -19.92
C LEU A 7 12.55 1.27 -19.19
N GLY A 8 13.49 0.96 -18.28
CA GLY A 8 14.21 1.97 -17.50
C GLY A 8 13.32 2.69 -16.49
N ASP A 9 12.12 2.16 -16.24
CA ASP A 9 11.13 2.71 -15.32
C ASP A 9 10.63 1.60 -14.38
N PRO A 10 11.20 1.48 -13.16
CA PRO A 10 10.86 0.42 -12.22
C PRO A 10 9.40 0.46 -11.76
N GLN A 11 8.73 1.62 -11.86
CA GLN A 11 7.30 1.73 -11.55
C GLN A 11 6.46 0.98 -12.61
N SER A 12 6.66 1.30 -13.90
CA SER A 12 5.98 0.59 -14.99
C SER A 12 6.38 -0.89 -15.05
N GLU A 13 7.66 -1.20 -14.80
CA GLU A 13 8.16 -2.57 -14.80
C GLU A 13 7.46 -3.41 -13.73
N LEU A 14 7.32 -2.92 -12.49
CA LEU A 14 6.63 -3.64 -11.43
C LEU A 14 5.12 -3.79 -11.72
N LEU A 15 4.49 -2.77 -12.31
CA LEU A 15 3.08 -2.86 -12.73
C LEU A 15 2.89 -3.91 -13.82
N LEU A 16 3.73 -3.92 -14.85
CA LEU A 16 3.67 -4.92 -15.93
C LEU A 16 3.99 -6.33 -15.42
N LEU A 17 4.93 -6.45 -14.48
CA LEU A 17 5.24 -7.70 -13.81
C LEU A 17 4.00 -8.26 -13.10
N ARG A 18 3.29 -7.40 -12.34
CA ARG A 18 2.06 -7.78 -11.62
C ARG A 18 0.88 -8.04 -12.56
N SER A 19 0.74 -7.27 -13.64
CA SER A 19 -0.48 -7.28 -14.46
C SER A 19 -0.42 -8.21 -15.67
N CYS A 20 0.75 -8.39 -16.29
CA CYS A 20 0.81 -8.94 -17.65
C CYS A 20 1.89 -10.00 -17.85
N MET A 21 2.95 -10.00 -17.06
CA MET A 21 4.06 -10.92 -17.31
C MET A 21 3.86 -12.30 -16.69
N GLY A 22 3.26 -13.18 -17.47
CA GLY A 22 3.39 -14.62 -17.32
C GLY A 22 2.69 -15.26 -16.12
N ILE A 23 2.29 -14.54 -15.07
CA ILE A 23 1.40 -15.09 -14.03
C ILE A 23 0.08 -15.54 -14.64
N ALA A 24 -0.55 -14.75 -15.51
CA ALA A 24 -1.83 -15.14 -16.10
C ALA A 24 -1.72 -16.36 -17.03
N LYS A 25 -0.60 -16.48 -17.77
CA LYS A 25 -0.32 -17.58 -18.70
C LYS A 25 0.19 -18.84 -17.97
N LEU A 26 1.09 -18.68 -17.01
CA LEU A 26 1.52 -19.73 -16.10
C LEU A 26 0.34 -20.23 -15.29
N PHE A 27 -0.47 -19.34 -14.70
CA PHE A 27 -1.70 -19.74 -14.04
C PHE A 27 -2.62 -20.42 -15.04
N PHE A 28 -2.79 -19.95 -16.27
CA PHE A 28 -3.56 -20.71 -17.26
C PHE A 28 -3.00 -22.13 -17.49
N GLY A 29 -1.69 -22.30 -17.64
CA GLY A 29 -1.03 -23.61 -17.75
C GLY A 29 -1.20 -24.46 -16.50
N LEU A 30 -0.89 -23.92 -15.32
CA LEU A 30 -1.15 -24.52 -14.01
C LEU A 30 -2.63 -24.80 -13.74
N ARG A 31 -3.56 -24.22 -14.50
CA ARG A 31 -4.99 -24.50 -14.40
C ARG A 31 -5.46 -25.63 -15.33
N THR A 32 -4.71 -25.88 -16.39
CA THR A 32 -5.11 -26.77 -17.50
C THR A 32 -4.21 -27.99 -17.64
N CYS A 33 -3.05 -27.99 -16.97
CA CYS A 33 -2.04 -29.04 -17.02
C CYS A 33 -1.72 -29.54 -15.62
N GLN A 34 -1.35 -30.82 -15.53
CA GLN A 34 -0.96 -31.46 -14.26
C GLN A 34 0.37 -30.85 -13.73
N PRO A 35 0.52 -30.66 -12.40
CA PRO A 35 1.71 -30.04 -11.82
C PRO A 35 3.03 -30.72 -12.20
N VAL A 36 3.04 -32.05 -12.31
CA VAL A 36 4.23 -32.85 -12.69
C VAL A 36 4.76 -32.48 -14.08
N HIS A 37 3.89 -32.04 -14.99
CA HIS A 37 4.27 -31.61 -16.34
C HIS A 37 4.59 -30.11 -16.43
N MET A 38 4.39 -29.38 -15.33
CA MET A 38 4.58 -27.92 -15.25
C MET A 38 5.72 -27.53 -14.29
N GLU A 39 6.39 -28.50 -13.67
CA GLU A 39 7.43 -28.27 -12.67
C GLU A 39 8.59 -27.43 -13.22
N ASP A 40 9.20 -27.84 -14.33
CA ASP A 40 10.29 -27.10 -14.97
C ASP A 40 9.87 -25.69 -15.41
N ALA A 41 8.66 -25.55 -15.96
CA ALA A 41 8.12 -24.26 -16.39
C ALA A 41 7.88 -23.33 -15.19
N THR A 42 7.45 -23.89 -14.06
CA THR A 42 7.24 -23.17 -12.81
C THR A 42 8.58 -22.73 -12.22
N LEU A 43 9.56 -23.63 -12.11
CA LEU A 43 10.90 -23.31 -11.60
C LEU A 43 11.58 -22.24 -12.46
N PHE A 44 11.46 -22.34 -13.79
CA PHE A 44 11.96 -21.33 -14.71
C PHE A 44 11.27 -19.97 -14.52
N PHE A 45 9.94 -19.99 -14.36
CA PHE A 45 9.18 -18.77 -14.09
C PHE A 45 9.55 -18.15 -12.75
N ASP A 46 9.66 -18.94 -11.68
CA ASP A 46 10.01 -18.50 -10.33
C ASP A 46 11.41 -17.89 -10.33
N LYS A 47 12.37 -18.53 -11.00
CA LYS A 47 13.71 -17.94 -11.20
C LYS A 47 13.63 -16.60 -11.94
N GLY A 48 12.85 -16.51 -13.01
CA GLY A 48 12.70 -15.26 -13.76
C GLY A 48 11.96 -14.15 -13.00
N LEU A 49 10.97 -14.51 -12.18
CA LEU A 49 10.22 -13.59 -11.32
C LEU A 49 11.11 -13.05 -10.21
N ARG A 50 11.86 -13.94 -9.57
CA ARG A 50 12.94 -13.62 -8.64
C ARG A 50 13.89 -12.63 -9.29
N GLU A 51 14.59 -13.00 -10.38
CA GLU A 51 15.56 -12.12 -11.07
C GLU A 51 14.97 -10.73 -11.37
N ALA A 52 13.70 -10.66 -11.78
CA ALA A 52 13.02 -9.37 -12.03
C ALA A 52 12.74 -8.56 -10.76
N ILE A 53 12.21 -9.17 -9.68
CA ILE A 53 11.97 -8.47 -8.40
C ILE A 53 13.31 -8.04 -7.80
N GLU A 54 14.31 -8.91 -7.89
CA GLU A 54 15.67 -8.65 -7.51
C GLU A 54 16.20 -7.40 -8.26
N GLU A 55 16.20 -7.36 -9.59
CA GLU A 55 16.60 -6.18 -10.38
C GLU A 55 15.78 -4.90 -10.09
N LEU A 56 14.50 -5.06 -9.78
CA LEU A 56 13.61 -3.94 -9.42
C LEU A 56 13.95 -3.36 -8.04
N VAL A 57 14.31 -4.21 -7.08
CA VAL A 57 14.43 -3.85 -5.66
C VAL A 57 15.89 -3.83 -5.18
N VAL A 58 16.66 -4.94 -5.25
CA VAL A 58 17.98 -5.11 -4.58
C VAL A 58 19.02 -6.10 -5.17
N CYS A 59 18.71 -6.98 -6.12
CA CYS A 59 19.51 -8.19 -6.42
C CYS A 59 19.49 -9.23 -5.26
N GLY A 60 18.43 -10.04 -5.11
CA GLY A 60 18.41 -11.30 -4.31
C GLY A 60 17.09 -11.72 -3.57
N GLY A 61 16.47 -12.90 -3.84
CA GLY A 61 15.49 -13.67 -3.01
C GLY A 61 14.37 -14.54 -3.72
N PRO A 62 14.12 -15.84 -3.38
CA PRO A 62 13.12 -16.73 -4.04
C PRO A 62 11.70 -16.66 -3.46
N PHE A 63 10.71 -17.08 -4.26
CA PHE A 63 9.32 -17.35 -3.85
C PHE A 63 8.73 -18.55 -4.64
N PHE A 64 7.76 -19.28 -4.07
CA PHE A 64 7.07 -20.43 -4.68
C PHE A 64 5.54 -20.24 -4.66
N ALA A 65 4.85 -20.49 -5.79
CA ALA A 65 3.42 -20.19 -5.93
C ALA A 65 2.59 -21.16 -6.84
N SER A 66 2.94 -22.44 -6.98
CA SER A 66 2.29 -23.33 -7.97
C SER A 66 1.04 -24.08 -7.47
N SER A 67 1.04 -24.61 -6.24
CA SER A 67 0.04 -25.61 -5.81
C SER A 67 -1.37 -25.06 -5.59
N TYR A 68 -1.52 -23.83 -5.06
CA TYR A 68 -2.85 -23.28 -4.75
C TYR A 68 -3.64 -22.89 -6.01
N ALA A 69 -2.95 -22.47 -7.07
CA ALA A 69 -3.57 -22.03 -8.32
C ALA A 69 -4.19 -23.21 -9.10
N PHE A 70 -3.52 -24.37 -9.11
CA PHE A 70 -4.02 -25.61 -9.72
C PHE A 70 -5.29 -26.11 -9.00
N VAL A 71 -5.24 -26.24 -7.67
CA VAL A 71 -6.37 -26.76 -6.88
C VAL A 71 -7.60 -25.85 -6.99
N ALA A 72 -7.41 -24.53 -6.87
CA ALA A 72 -8.50 -23.56 -6.98
C ALA A 72 -9.26 -23.65 -8.31
N SER A 73 -8.55 -23.86 -9.41
CA SER A 73 -9.16 -23.88 -10.74
C SER A 73 -9.75 -25.23 -11.08
N ARG A 74 -9.06 -26.34 -10.77
CA ARG A 74 -9.64 -27.68 -10.94
C ARG A 74 -10.95 -27.80 -10.17
N ALA A 75 -11.00 -27.29 -8.94
CA ALA A 75 -12.22 -27.25 -8.15
C ALA A 75 -13.33 -26.43 -8.84
N GLN A 76 -13.03 -25.26 -9.39
CA GLN A 76 -14.03 -24.39 -10.04
C GLN A 76 -14.48 -24.86 -11.42
N SER A 77 -13.64 -25.56 -12.18
CA SER A 77 -13.97 -26.05 -13.53
C SER A 77 -14.41 -27.52 -13.54
N TRP A 78 -14.63 -28.12 -12.37
CA TRP A 78 -14.83 -29.55 -12.21
C TRP A 78 -16.00 -30.07 -13.05
N VAL A 79 -17.18 -29.45 -12.94
CA VAL A 79 -18.40 -29.84 -13.68
C VAL A 79 -18.22 -29.67 -15.20
N LEU A 80 -17.53 -28.61 -15.63
CA LEU A 80 -17.27 -28.36 -17.05
C LEU A 80 -16.31 -29.39 -17.65
N GLN A 81 -15.26 -29.76 -16.92
CA GLN A 81 -14.31 -30.78 -17.35
C GLN A 81 -14.94 -32.17 -17.39
N ASP A 82 -15.77 -32.52 -16.41
CA ASP A 82 -16.55 -33.78 -16.37
C ASP A 82 -17.47 -33.89 -17.60
N HIS A 83 -18.08 -32.77 -18.01
CA HIS A 83 -18.92 -32.72 -19.20
C HIS A 83 -18.14 -32.88 -20.51
N ILE A 84 -16.97 -32.23 -20.63
CA ILE A 84 -16.10 -32.33 -21.82
C ILE A 84 -15.48 -33.74 -21.95
N LEU A 85 -15.12 -34.35 -20.82
CA LEU A 85 -14.40 -35.62 -20.76
C LEU A 85 -15.31 -36.83 -20.57
N ARG A 86 -16.64 -36.67 -20.57
CA ARG A 86 -17.60 -37.72 -20.21
C ARG A 86 -17.42 -39.04 -21.00
N ASP A 87 -16.97 -38.93 -22.25
CA ASP A 87 -16.83 -40.05 -23.19
C ASP A 87 -15.37 -40.56 -23.29
N SER A 88 -14.45 -39.98 -22.52
CA SER A 88 -13.00 -40.30 -22.55
C SER A 88 -12.58 -41.42 -21.59
N GLY A 89 -13.51 -41.98 -20.81
CA GLY A 89 -13.24 -43.06 -19.84
C GLY A 89 -12.51 -42.62 -18.57
N ILE A 90 -12.22 -41.32 -18.42
CA ILE A 90 -11.59 -40.74 -17.23
C ILE A 90 -12.69 -40.47 -16.18
N CYS A 91 -12.76 -41.31 -15.14
CA CYS A 91 -13.75 -41.18 -14.05
C CYS A 91 -13.05 -40.94 -12.70
N GLY A 92 -13.47 -39.90 -11.97
CA GLY A 92 -13.01 -39.61 -10.60
C GLY A 92 -12.07 -38.41 -10.46
N MET A 93 -11.65 -38.11 -9.22
CA MET A 93 -10.58 -37.15 -8.94
C MET A 93 -9.28 -37.68 -9.51
N ASP A 94 -8.64 -36.91 -10.39
CA ASP A 94 -7.28 -37.14 -10.87
C ASP A 94 -6.33 -37.32 -9.67
N SER A 95 -5.44 -38.33 -9.69
CA SER A 95 -4.46 -38.60 -8.63
C SER A 95 -3.67 -37.34 -8.27
N ASP A 96 -3.42 -36.49 -9.26
CA ASP A 96 -2.66 -35.26 -9.10
C ASP A 96 -3.44 -34.18 -8.33
N TYR A 97 -4.77 -34.17 -8.47
CA TYR A 97 -5.62 -33.28 -7.65
C TYR A 97 -5.62 -33.73 -6.20
N VAL A 98 -5.65 -35.05 -5.93
CA VAL A 98 -5.53 -35.60 -4.57
C VAL A 98 -4.16 -35.27 -3.97
N CYS A 99 -3.07 -35.48 -4.71
CA CYS A 99 -1.72 -35.16 -4.27
C CYS A 99 -1.54 -33.66 -3.99
N ALA A 100 -1.99 -32.78 -4.91
CA ALA A 100 -1.90 -31.33 -4.70
C ALA A 100 -2.74 -30.86 -3.50
N LEU A 101 -3.93 -31.44 -3.30
CA LEU A 101 -4.77 -31.15 -2.14
C LEU A 101 -4.13 -31.64 -0.84
N ALA A 102 -3.46 -32.80 -0.85
CA ALA A 102 -2.70 -33.30 0.29
C ALA A 102 -1.54 -32.36 0.65
N CYS A 103 -0.73 -31.93 -0.33
CA CYS A 103 0.34 -30.97 -0.09
C CYS A 103 -0.18 -29.64 0.50
N LEU A 104 -1.34 -29.16 0.03
CA LEU A 104 -1.96 -27.96 0.60
C LEU A 104 -2.47 -28.20 2.03
N ARG A 105 -3.03 -29.37 2.34
CA ARG A 105 -3.42 -29.72 3.73
C ARG A 105 -2.22 -29.73 4.67
N ASP A 106 -1.07 -30.22 4.22
CA ASP A 106 0.15 -30.20 5.02
C ASP A 106 0.67 -28.76 5.22
N THR A 107 0.55 -27.91 4.19
CA THR A 107 1.04 -26.52 4.22
C THR A 107 0.14 -25.60 5.05
N ILE A 108 -1.19 -25.74 4.94
CA ILE A 108 -2.20 -24.93 5.65
C ILE A 108 -3.21 -25.80 6.41
N PRO A 109 -2.78 -26.51 7.47
CA PRO A 109 -3.60 -27.53 8.13
C PRO A 109 -4.84 -26.98 8.84
N SER A 110 -4.87 -25.67 9.13
CA SER A 110 -6.02 -25.00 9.75
C SER A 110 -7.12 -24.59 8.76
N PHE A 111 -6.86 -24.67 7.45
CA PHE A 111 -7.85 -24.33 6.43
C PHE A 111 -8.81 -25.51 6.18
N ASP A 112 -10.11 -25.25 6.12
CA ASP A 112 -11.10 -26.29 5.86
C ASP A 112 -11.17 -26.64 4.36
N PHE A 113 -10.64 -27.82 4.02
CA PHE A 113 -10.65 -28.36 2.68
C PHE A 113 -11.88 -29.22 2.35
N SER A 114 -12.85 -29.39 3.26
CA SER A 114 -14.05 -30.21 3.05
C SER A 114 -14.85 -29.77 1.81
N SER A 115 -14.86 -28.46 1.56
CA SER A 115 -15.49 -27.84 0.39
C SER A 115 -14.74 -28.08 -0.94
N PHE A 116 -13.50 -28.59 -0.89
CA PHE A 116 -12.67 -28.89 -2.07
C PHE A 116 -12.62 -30.39 -2.42
N THR A 117 -13.24 -31.25 -1.61
CA THR A 117 -13.29 -32.70 -1.83
C THR A 117 -14.50 -33.16 -2.64
N ASN A 118 -15.48 -32.28 -2.87
CA ASN A 118 -16.68 -32.59 -3.65
C ASN A 118 -16.95 -31.46 -4.66
N LYS A 119 -17.30 -31.85 -5.89
CA LYS A 119 -17.61 -30.94 -7.01
C LYS A 119 -18.78 -30.00 -6.74
N ASP A 120 -19.73 -30.43 -5.92
CA ASP A 120 -20.96 -29.67 -5.66
C ASP A 120 -20.81 -28.66 -4.50
N THR A 121 -19.70 -28.72 -3.75
CA THR A 121 -19.49 -27.91 -2.52
C THR A 121 -18.41 -26.85 -2.66
N VAL A 122 -17.81 -26.70 -3.84
CA VAL A 122 -16.70 -25.76 -4.08
C VAL A 122 -17.14 -24.31 -3.88
N PRO A 123 -16.43 -23.52 -3.05
CA PRO A 123 -16.85 -22.17 -2.74
C PRO A 123 -16.70 -21.25 -3.96
N PRO A 124 -17.60 -20.27 -4.15
CA PRO A 124 -17.40 -19.22 -5.13
C PRO A 124 -16.08 -18.49 -4.80
N LYS A 125 -15.30 -18.17 -5.83
CA LYS A 125 -13.95 -17.56 -5.68
C LYS A 125 -12.94 -18.41 -4.89
N ALA A 126 -13.03 -19.74 -4.96
CA ALA A 126 -12.03 -20.70 -4.45
C ALA A 126 -10.55 -20.26 -4.55
N GLN A 127 -10.13 -19.63 -5.66
CA GLN A 127 -8.76 -19.08 -5.79
C GLN A 127 -8.44 -18.02 -4.75
N HIS A 128 -9.35 -17.08 -4.51
CA HIS A 128 -9.18 -16.08 -3.49
C HIS A 128 -9.12 -16.71 -2.10
N ALA A 129 -9.98 -17.70 -1.81
CA ALA A 129 -10.00 -18.38 -0.53
C ALA A 129 -8.67 -19.09 -0.23
N LEU A 130 -8.18 -19.92 -1.17
CA LEU A 130 -6.92 -20.65 -1.02
C LEU A 130 -5.70 -19.71 -1.00
N ALA A 131 -5.66 -18.71 -1.87
CA ALA A 131 -4.57 -17.73 -1.87
C ALA A 131 -4.52 -16.95 -0.54
N SER A 132 -5.67 -16.49 -0.04
CA SER A 132 -5.76 -15.80 1.25
C SER A 132 -5.26 -16.67 2.39
N ALA A 133 -5.67 -17.93 2.46
CA ALA A 133 -5.22 -18.86 3.49
C ALA A 133 -3.72 -19.12 3.42
N LEU A 134 -3.19 -19.41 2.22
CA LEU A 134 -1.76 -19.66 2.01
C LEU A 134 -0.91 -18.43 2.36
N PHE A 135 -1.27 -17.26 1.85
CA PHE A 135 -0.50 -16.04 2.15
C PHE A 135 -0.59 -15.66 3.64
N SER A 136 -1.72 -15.93 4.30
CA SER A 136 -1.83 -15.72 5.76
C SER A 136 -0.89 -16.65 6.54
N LYS A 137 -0.77 -17.91 6.10
CA LYS A 137 0.19 -18.86 6.68
C LYS A 137 1.63 -18.43 6.44
N ILE A 138 1.99 -18.01 5.22
CA ILE A 138 3.34 -17.51 4.89
C ILE A 138 3.68 -16.31 5.78
N VAL A 139 2.74 -15.38 5.95
CA VAL A 139 2.91 -14.21 6.83
C VAL A 139 3.16 -14.65 8.28
N HIS A 140 2.40 -15.61 8.78
CA HIS A 140 2.61 -16.16 10.12
C HIS A 140 3.97 -16.88 10.25
N GLU A 141 4.39 -17.61 9.23
CA GLU A 141 5.70 -18.26 9.21
C GLU A 141 6.84 -17.24 9.19
N ILE A 142 6.68 -16.11 8.51
CA ILE A 142 7.67 -15.02 8.57
C ILE A 142 7.86 -14.54 10.01
N GLU A 143 6.77 -14.38 10.76
CA GLU A 143 6.81 -13.93 12.17
C GLU A 143 7.42 -14.95 13.13
N VAL A 144 7.23 -16.25 12.85
CA VAL A 144 7.67 -17.35 13.73
C VAL A 144 9.08 -17.84 13.38
N GLN A 145 9.40 -17.98 12.09
CA GLN A 145 10.66 -18.55 11.62
C GLN A 145 11.79 -17.51 11.62
N PHE A 146 11.49 -16.24 11.37
CA PHE A 146 12.50 -15.18 11.36
C PHE A 146 12.51 -14.44 12.68
N ASN A 147 13.69 -14.27 13.26
CA ASN A 147 13.88 -13.45 14.44
C ASN A 147 13.87 -11.96 14.06
N LEU A 148 12.68 -11.42 13.76
CA LEU A 148 12.50 -10.02 13.38
C LEU A 148 12.80 -9.08 14.55
N THR A 149 13.58 -8.04 14.28
CA THR A 149 13.80 -6.94 15.23
C THR A 149 12.50 -6.22 15.56
N VAL A 150 12.46 -5.50 16.69
CA VAL A 150 11.29 -4.67 17.09
C VAL A 150 10.87 -3.71 15.97
N ARG A 151 11.86 -3.10 15.28
CA ARG A 151 11.64 -2.21 14.14
C ARG A 151 11.03 -2.95 12.94
N GLN A 152 11.56 -4.11 12.57
CA GLN A 152 11.02 -4.89 11.46
C GLN A 152 9.58 -5.34 11.74
N LYS A 153 9.27 -5.78 12.96
CA LYS A 153 7.89 -6.12 13.38
C LYS A 153 6.96 -4.91 13.24
N ALA A 154 7.38 -3.74 13.74
CA ALA A 154 6.59 -2.52 13.64
C ALA A 154 6.29 -2.12 12.19
N ILE A 155 7.31 -2.15 11.33
CA ILE A 155 7.16 -1.84 9.89
C ILE A 155 6.26 -2.87 9.22
N PHE A 156 6.49 -4.16 9.46
CA PHE A 156 5.68 -5.22 8.90
C PHE A 156 4.19 -5.04 9.21
N GLU A 157 3.87 -4.70 10.46
CA GLU A 157 2.51 -4.37 10.89
C GLU A 157 1.95 -3.10 10.17
N CYS A 158 2.74 -2.04 10.01
CA CYS A 158 2.35 -0.87 9.21
C CYS A 158 2.06 -1.23 7.74
N LEU A 159 2.87 -2.10 7.13
CA LEU A 159 2.72 -2.51 5.73
C LEU A 159 1.45 -3.33 5.48
N ARG A 160 0.90 -3.98 6.52
CA ARG A 160 -0.34 -4.75 6.48
C ARG A 160 -1.59 -3.90 6.67
N ALA A 161 -1.44 -2.65 7.11
CA ALA A 161 -2.57 -1.76 7.31
C ALA A 161 -3.34 -1.54 6.00
N PRO A 162 -4.68 -1.34 6.07
CA PRO A 162 -5.46 -0.96 4.91
C PRO A 162 -4.85 0.23 4.18
N HIS A 163 -4.85 0.19 2.84
CA HIS A 163 -4.36 1.24 1.94
C HIS A 163 -2.85 1.53 1.97
N ALA A 164 -2.07 0.91 2.85
CA ALA A 164 -0.62 1.11 2.93
C ALA A 164 0.09 0.74 1.62
N GLN A 165 -0.43 -0.25 0.88
CA GLN A 165 0.17 -0.76 -0.37
C GLN A 165 -0.48 -0.21 -1.65
N ASP A 166 -1.50 0.66 -1.54
CA ASP A 166 -2.30 1.08 -2.69
C ASP A 166 -1.47 1.85 -3.74
N PHE A 167 -0.38 2.50 -3.33
CA PHE A 167 0.55 3.17 -4.26
C PHE A 167 1.17 2.23 -5.28
N LEU A 168 1.36 0.95 -4.96
CA LEU A 168 1.89 -0.06 -5.89
C LEU A 168 0.93 -0.36 -7.06
N LEU A 169 -0.32 0.09 -6.94
CA LEU A 169 -1.38 -0.07 -7.94
C LEU A 169 -1.67 1.23 -8.71
N ALA A 170 -0.92 2.31 -8.44
CA ALA A 170 -1.08 3.57 -9.13
C ALA A 170 -0.44 3.52 -10.52
N ILE A 171 -1.25 3.78 -11.56
CA ILE A 171 -0.77 3.84 -12.94
C ILE A 171 0.10 5.11 -13.11
N PRO A 172 1.30 5.02 -13.71
CA PRO A 172 2.17 6.16 -13.96
C PRO A 172 1.53 7.08 -15.01
N ILE A 173 0.93 8.17 -14.52
CA ILE A 173 0.33 9.21 -15.34
C ILE A 173 0.95 10.54 -14.93
N ASP A 174 1.85 11.08 -15.77
CA ASP A 174 2.58 12.32 -15.49
C ASP A 174 1.65 13.50 -15.23
N GLY A 175 0.59 13.64 -16.04
CA GLY A 175 -0.41 14.70 -15.88
C GLY A 175 -1.18 14.68 -14.55
N LEU A 176 -1.16 13.55 -13.84
CA LEU A 176 -1.75 13.40 -12.50
C LEU A 176 -0.69 13.40 -11.38
N GLY A 177 0.58 13.61 -11.72
CA GLY A 177 1.70 13.55 -10.79
C GLY A 177 2.02 12.15 -10.27
N GLN A 178 1.50 11.09 -10.92
CA GLN A 178 1.56 9.70 -10.46
C GLN A 178 2.78 8.93 -10.95
N HIS A 179 3.85 9.62 -11.32
CA HIS A 179 5.12 9.02 -11.74
C HIS A 179 6.22 9.41 -10.75
N MET A 180 7.05 8.44 -10.36
CA MET A 180 8.30 8.64 -9.62
C MET A 180 9.47 8.38 -10.55
N SER A 181 10.58 9.11 -10.36
CA SER A 181 11.83 8.74 -10.99
C SER A 181 12.29 7.34 -10.53
N PRO A 182 13.16 6.66 -11.32
CA PRO A 182 13.69 5.36 -10.92
C PRO A 182 14.39 5.35 -9.56
N VAL A 183 15.04 6.47 -9.19
CA VAL A 183 15.72 6.62 -7.90
C VAL A 183 14.71 6.74 -6.77
N GLU A 184 13.67 7.58 -6.92
CA GLU A 184 12.59 7.71 -5.93
C GLU A 184 11.86 6.39 -5.70
N TYR A 185 11.46 5.71 -6.79
CA TYR A 185 10.69 4.47 -6.68
C TYR A 185 11.50 3.35 -6.02
N ARG A 186 12.77 3.17 -6.40
CA ARG A 186 13.64 2.20 -5.73
C ARG A 186 13.89 2.55 -4.26
N THR A 187 14.07 3.84 -3.95
CA THR A 187 14.30 4.31 -2.58
C THR A 187 13.12 4.01 -1.68
N ILE A 188 11.89 4.24 -2.14
CA ILE A 188 10.71 3.94 -1.32
C ILE A 188 10.49 2.43 -1.13
N LEU A 189 10.78 1.61 -2.14
CA LEU A 189 10.74 0.15 -1.99
C LEU A 189 11.77 -0.33 -0.96
N LYS A 190 13.01 0.16 -1.04
CA LYS A 190 14.07 -0.16 -0.07
C LYS A 190 13.71 0.27 1.36
N TYR A 191 13.20 1.48 1.54
CA TYR A 191 12.73 1.98 2.84
C TYR A 191 11.69 1.04 3.46
N ARG A 192 10.66 0.68 2.68
CA ARG A 192 9.56 -0.18 3.15
C ARG A 192 10.03 -1.60 3.46
N LEU A 193 10.98 -2.11 2.70
CA LEU A 193 11.52 -3.46 2.86
C LEU A 193 12.70 -3.53 3.84
N MET A 194 13.02 -2.44 4.54
CA MET A 194 14.13 -2.38 5.49
C MET A 194 15.48 -2.76 4.85
N ILE A 195 15.70 -2.29 3.63
CA ILE A 195 17.01 -2.35 2.98
C ILE A 195 17.76 -1.05 3.30
N PRO A 196 19.03 -1.12 3.77
CA PRO A 196 19.82 0.07 4.06
C PRO A 196 19.90 1.03 2.85
N LEU A 197 19.58 2.29 3.11
CA LEU A 197 19.70 3.41 2.18
C LEU A 197 21.03 4.16 2.34
N PHE A 198 21.57 4.17 3.56
CA PHE A 198 22.86 4.77 3.88
C PHE A 198 23.86 3.69 4.30
N PRO A 199 25.16 3.89 4.02
CA PRO A 199 26.18 2.87 4.29
C PRO A 199 26.42 2.66 5.79
N VAL A 200 26.25 3.71 6.60
CA VAL A 200 26.49 3.70 8.04
C VAL A 200 25.49 4.58 8.76
N ASP A 201 25.27 4.30 10.04
CA ASP A 201 24.57 5.19 10.95
C ASP A 201 25.49 6.35 11.34
N GLU A 202 25.04 7.59 11.14
CA GLU A 202 25.84 8.79 11.41
C GLU A 202 25.01 9.92 12.02
N VAL A 203 25.67 10.97 12.52
CA VAL A 203 24.96 12.17 12.98
C VAL A 203 24.39 12.90 11.77
N CYS A 204 23.10 13.26 11.83
CA CYS A 204 22.44 13.98 10.76
C CYS A 204 23.15 15.31 10.46
N HIS A 205 23.68 15.45 9.24
CA HIS A 205 24.40 16.64 8.76
C HIS A 205 23.56 17.91 8.61
N VAL A 206 22.26 17.86 8.94
CA VAL A 206 21.38 19.03 8.83
C VAL A 206 20.86 19.51 10.16
N CYS A 207 20.43 18.61 11.05
CA CYS A 207 20.02 19.04 12.39
C CYS A 207 21.15 18.97 13.41
N HIS A 208 22.22 18.20 13.12
CA HIS A 208 23.34 17.91 14.01
C HIS A 208 22.95 17.39 15.41
N LYS A 209 21.70 16.89 15.57
CA LYS A 209 21.10 16.55 16.88
C LYS A 209 20.72 15.08 17.01
N ALA A 210 20.46 14.40 15.90
CA ALA A 210 19.91 13.05 15.89
C ALA A 210 20.70 12.15 14.95
N CYS A 211 20.66 10.84 15.22
CA CYS A 211 21.20 9.83 14.33
C CYS A 211 20.37 9.77 13.03
N LEU A 212 21.05 9.90 11.90
CA LEU A 212 20.57 9.46 10.60
C LEU A 212 20.92 7.98 10.46
N ASP A 213 19.96 7.12 10.79
CA ASP A 213 20.17 5.68 10.66
C ASP A 213 20.24 5.25 9.19
N SER A 214 20.89 4.11 8.98
CA SER A 214 21.07 3.45 7.70
C SER A 214 19.78 3.15 6.95
N PHE A 215 18.63 3.12 7.63
CA PHE A 215 17.32 2.88 7.02
C PHE A 215 16.58 4.17 6.64
N GLY A 216 17.07 5.35 7.05
CA GLY A 216 16.52 6.65 6.67
C GLY A 216 15.35 7.15 7.51
N GLU A 217 15.15 6.62 8.71
CA GLU A 217 14.02 7.03 9.54
C GLU A 217 14.09 8.51 9.94
N HIS A 218 15.27 8.99 10.35
CA HIS A 218 15.45 10.41 10.65
C HIS A 218 15.27 11.31 9.42
N ALA A 219 15.64 10.84 8.23
CA ALA A 219 15.51 11.62 6.99
C ALA A 219 14.05 12.03 6.71
N VAL A 220 13.07 11.18 7.04
CA VAL A 220 11.65 11.43 6.75
C VAL A 220 10.93 12.27 7.81
N HIS A 221 11.59 12.59 8.91
CA HIS A 221 11.01 13.39 10.00
C HIS A 221 11.92 14.50 10.56
N CYS A 222 13.08 14.75 9.94
CA CYS A 222 13.98 15.84 10.31
C CYS A 222 13.32 17.21 10.06
N ARG A 223 12.98 17.96 11.12
CA ARG A 223 12.28 19.25 10.99
C ARG A 223 13.12 20.39 10.40
N GLU A 224 14.44 20.23 10.41
CA GLU A 224 15.40 21.25 9.97
C GLU A 224 15.77 21.09 8.47
N ILE A 225 15.20 20.09 7.79
CA ILE A 225 15.40 19.94 6.35
C ILE A 225 14.67 21.05 5.58
N PRO A 226 15.33 21.73 4.62
CA PRO A 226 14.63 22.58 3.66
C PRO A 226 13.54 21.80 2.96
N GLY A 227 12.33 22.36 2.86
CA GLY A 227 11.20 21.67 2.25
C GLY A 227 10.62 20.54 3.11
N PHE A 228 10.78 20.55 4.45
CA PHE A 228 10.10 19.61 5.35
C PHE A 228 8.59 19.49 5.06
N LYS A 229 7.95 20.61 4.70
CA LYS A 229 6.53 20.67 4.34
C LYS A 229 6.19 20.07 2.98
N TYR A 230 7.17 19.73 2.13
CA TYR A 230 6.95 19.23 0.78
C TYR A 230 5.98 18.03 0.74
N ARG A 231 6.20 17.02 1.60
CA ARG A 231 5.31 15.85 1.68
C ARG A 231 3.88 16.26 2.04
N HIS A 232 3.72 17.17 3.00
CA HIS A 232 2.43 17.68 3.41
C HIS A 232 1.73 18.42 2.25
N ASP A 233 2.44 19.35 1.61
CA ASP A 233 1.90 20.20 0.55
C ASP A 233 1.54 19.37 -0.70
N LEU A 234 2.35 18.36 -1.03
CA LEU A 234 2.07 17.41 -2.09
C LEU A 234 0.79 16.60 -1.82
N VAL A 235 0.63 16.06 -0.61
CA VAL A 235 -0.56 15.29 -0.24
C VAL A 235 -1.81 16.19 -0.23
N ARG A 236 -1.71 17.41 0.29
CA ARG A 236 -2.79 18.42 0.24
C ARG A 236 -3.20 18.71 -1.19
N ASP A 237 -2.23 18.96 -2.07
CA ASP A 237 -2.49 19.34 -3.46
C ASP A 237 -3.13 18.19 -4.24
N VAL A 238 -2.72 16.95 -4.01
CA VAL A 238 -3.34 15.77 -4.60
C VAL A 238 -4.74 15.52 -4.03
N LEU A 239 -4.95 15.67 -2.72
CA LEU A 239 -6.26 15.55 -2.11
C LEU A 239 -7.25 16.58 -2.66
N PHE A 240 -6.79 17.82 -2.85
CA PHE A 240 -7.58 18.86 -3.50
C PHE A 240 -7.92 18.53 -4.94
N ASP A 241 -6.96 18.03 -5.73
CA ASP A 241 -7.23 17.60 -7.10
C ASP A 241 -8.24 16.45 -7.14
N ILE A 242 -8.17 15.51 -6.20
CA ILE A 242 -9.18 14.45 -6.04
C ILE A 242 -10.57 15.04 -5.78
N PHE A 243 -10.71 16.03 -4.90
CA PHE A 243 -12.00 16.71 -4.69
C PHE A 243 -12.52 17.35 -5.99
N ARG A 244 -11.65 18.06 -6.72
CA ARG A 244 -11.99 18.68 -8.00
C ARG A 244 -12.44 17.64 -9.03
N CYS A 245 -11.73 16.52 -9.17
CA CYS A 245 -12.10 15.42 -10.06
C CYS A 245 -13.43 14.75 -9.67
N ALA A 246 -13.76 14.73 -8.38
CA ALA A 246 -15.04 14.22 -7.89
C ALA A 246 -16.20 15.22 -8.08
N GLY A 247 -15.94 16.46 -8.52
CA GLY A 247 -16.94 17.53 -8.60
C GLY A 247 -17.28 18.15 -7.24
N ILE A 248 -16.42 17.96 -6.23
CA ILE A 248 -16.58 18.54 -4.89
C ILE A 248 -15.94 19.93 -4.90
N SER A 249 -16.72 20.95 -4.54
CA SER A 249 -16.24 22.32 -4.41
C SER A 249 -15.36 22.45 -3.17
N ALA A 250 -14.10 22.86 -3.37
CA ALA A 250 -13.14 23.07 -2.30
C ALA A 250 -12.20 24.24 -2.62
N LYS A 251 -11.45 24.71 -1.63
CA LYS A 251 -10.38 25.72 -1.77
C LYS A 251 -9.16 25.31 -0.94
N LYS A 252 -7.98 25.30 -1.55
CA LYS A 252 -6.70 25.10 -0.83
C LYS A 252 -6.27 26.36 -0.11
N GLU A 253 -5.59 26.18 1.02
CA GLU A 253 -5.02 27.29 1.81
C GLU A 253 -6.03 28.42 2.03
N ALA A 254 -7.29 28.05 2.31
CA ALA A 254 -8.36 29.02 2.43
C ALA A 254 -8.15 29.86 3.69
N PRO A 255 -8.09 31.21 3.59
CA PRO A 255 -7.99 32.05 4.76
C PRO A 255 -9.29 31.92 5.56
N VAL A 256 -9.18 31.44 6.79
CA VAL A 256 -10.30 31.31 7.73
C VAL A 256 -9.94 32.06 9.00
N ASN A 257 -10.65 33.16 9.24
CA ASN A 257 -10.28 34.15 10.25
C ASN A 257 -10.30 33.58 11.68
N PHE A 258 -11.01 32.47 11.90
CA PHE A 258 -11.22 31.86 13.22
C PHE A 258 -10.22 30.75 13.59
N LEU A 259 -9.34 30.31 12.68
CA LEU A 259 -8.31 29.31 13.02
C LEU A 259 -7.04 29.90 13.65
N THR A 260 -6.98 31.24 13.75
CA THR A 260 -5.86 31.96 14.37
C THR A 260 -6.20 32.22 15.82
N ASP A 261 -5.36 31.75 16.75
CA ASP A 261 -5.54 32.05 18.17
C ASP A 261 -5.24 33.56 18.39
N PRO A 262 -6.20 34.37 18.86
CA PRO A 262 -5.98 35.79 19.14
C PRO A 262 -4.85 36.02 20.16
N LEU A 263 -4.55 35.04 21.02
CA LEU A 263 -3.50 35.10 22.02
C LEU A 263 -2.11 34.70 21.48
N GLU A 264 -2.03 34.10 20.29
CA GLU A 264 -0.74 33.72 19.69
C GLU A 264 0.01 34.90 19.08
N GLY A 265 -0.57 36.11 19.06
CA GLY A 265 0.08 37.34 18.59
C GLY A 265 0.54 37.30 17.13
N ARG A 266 0.13 36.29 16.35
CA ARG A 266 0.47 36.16 14.94
C ARG A 266 -0.39 37.11 14.13
N SER A 267 0.27 37.96 13.34
CA SER A 267 -0.36 38.91 12.42
C SER A 267 -0.96 38.27 11.17
N ILE A 268 -0.76 36.96 10.95
CA ILE A 268 -1.12 36.24 9.74
C ILE A 268 -2.18 35.19 10.07
N ILE A 269 -3.33 35.28 9.39
CA ILE A 269 -4.44 34.33 9.50
C ILE A 269 -3.95 32.93 9.15
N ARG A 270 -4.18 31.93 10.02
CA ARG A 270 -3.88 30.53 9.70
C ARG A 270 -4.88 30.01 8.67
N PRO A 271 -4.45 29.64 7.46
CA PRO A 271 -5.35 29.04 6.48
C PRO A 271 -5.72 27.61 6.89
N ALA A 272 -6.90 27.17 6.48
CA ALA A 272 -7.22 25.74 6.44
C ALA A 272 -6.48 25.10 5.26
N ASP A 273 -5.89 23.92 5.43
CA ASP A 273 -5.17 23.26 4.32
C ASP A 273 -6.11 23.04 3.14
N ILE A 274 -7.32 22.54 3.41
CA ILE A 274 -8.43 22.48 2.44
C ILE A 274 -9.74 22.85 3.11
N LEU A 275 -10.46 23.83 2.56
CA LEU A 275 -11.84 24.13 2.91
C LEU A 275 -12.77 23.48 1.88
N VAL A 276 -13.63 22.56 2.32
CA VAL A 276 -14.63 21.88 1.49
C VAL A 276 -16.00 22.52 1.71
N PHE A 277 -16.66 22.96 0.65
CA PHE A 277 -17.95 23.63 0.75
C PHE A 277 -19.11 22.64 0.81
N GLY A 278 -20.14 22.96 1.60
CA GLY A 278 -21.40 22.21 1.67
C GLY A 278 -21.26 20.73 2.03
N TRP A 279 -20.39 20.37 2.98
CA TRP A 279 -20.00 18.99 3.27
C TRP A 279 -21.09 18.14 3.96
N VAL A 280 -21.39 18.33 5.25
CA VAL A 280 -22.45 17.60 5.98
C VAL A 280 -23.45 18.60 6.51
N GLY A 281 -24.74 18.37 6.27
CA GLY A 281 -25.82 19.26 6.74
C GLY A 281 -25.66 20.70 6.24
N GLY A 282 -25.07 20.90 5.05
CA GLY A 282 -24.76 22.22 4.49
C GLY A 282 -23.53 22.91 5.07
N LYS A 283 -22.96 22.43 6.18
CA LYS A 283 -21.77 23.01 6.81
C LYS A 283 -20.51 22.78 5.98
N HIS A 284 -19.64 23.78 5.92
CA HIS A 284 -18.32 23.65 5.30
C HIS A 284 -17.40 22.84 6.20
N ALA A 285 -16.40 22.16 5.63
CA ALA A 285 -15.43 21.37 6.39
C ALA A 285 -14.01 21.89 6.19
N CYS A 286 -13.31 22.16 7.28
CA CYS A 286 -11.88 22.45 7.32
C CYS A 286 -11.13 21.14 7.50
N VAL A 287 -10.39 20.71 6.48
CA VAL A 287 -9.50 19.55 6.53
C VAL A 287 -8.10 20.03 6.89
N ASP A 288 -7.54 19.54 7.99
CA ASP A 288 -6.18 19.85 8.46
C ASP A 288 -5.31 18.60 8.31
N LEU A 289 -4.24 18.71 7.53
CA LEU A 289 -3.39 17.58 7.18
C LEU A 289 -2.21 17.48 8.15
N THR A 290 -1.92 16.27 8.61
CA THR A 290 -0.74 16.01 9.43
C THR A 290 -0.04 14.72 9.00
N GLY A 291 1.22 14.84 8.58
CA GLY A 291 2.08 13.71 8.27
C GLY A 291 3.00 13.37 9.43
N VAL A 292 2.97 12.13 9.90
CA VAL A 292 3.84 11.63 10.98
C VAL A 292 4.74 10.49 10.51
N SER A 293 5.78 10.18 11.29
CA SER A 293 6.44 8.87 11.18
C SER A 293 6.11 8.04 12.41
N PRO A 294 5.65 6.78 12.25
CA PRO A 294 5.16 5.98 13.36
C PRO A 294 6.29 5.38 14.21
N LEU A 295 7.54 5.43 13.71
CA LEU A 295 8.70 4.87 14.40
C LEU A 295 9.41 5.88 15.31
N VAL A 296 8.95 7.14 15.33
CA VAL A 296 9.49 8.17 16.24
C VAL A 296 9.24 7.75 17.68
N GLY A 297 10.33 7.55 18.43
CA GLY A 297 10.24 7.10 19.82
C GLY A 297 9.92 5.61 19.96
N LEU A 298 10.12 4.80 18.89
CA LEU A 298 10.06 3.34 18.98
C LEU A 298 11.13 2.85 19.96
N GLY A 299 10.70 2.54 21.18
CA GLY A 299 11.52 2.04 22.28
C GLY A 299 10.89 0.79 22.92
N GLY A 300 11.13 0.54 24.21
CA GLY A 300 10.67 -0.67 24.90
C GLY A 300 9.15 -0.84 25.09
N SER A 301 8.32 0.11 24.63
CA SER A 301 6.85 -0.01 24.69
C SER A 301 6.29 -0.79 23.49
N ALA A 302 5.18 -1.49 23.69
CA ALA A 302 4.48 -2.17 22.59
C ALA A 302 4.11 -1.19 21.46
N PHE A 303 4.47 -1.56 20.23
CA PHE A 303 4.08 -0.81 19.03
C PHE A 303 2.62 -1.13 18.66
N THR A 304 1.89 -0.12 18.20
CA THR A 304 0.51 -0.28 17.72
C THR A 304 0.34 0.53 16.45
N VAL A 305 -0.02 -0.15 15.36
CA VAL A 305 -0.28 0.47 14.06
C VAL A 305 -1.36 1.53 14.17
N GLY A 306 -1.18 2.66 13.50
CA GLY A 306 -2.13 3.77 13.52
C GLY A 306 -2.14 4.57 14.83
N GLN A 307 -1.45 4.15 15.89
CA GLN A 307 -1.42 4.91 17.14
C GLN A 307 -0.72 6.27 16.98
N ALA A 308 0.27 6.36 16.10
CA ALA A 308 0.93 7.63 15.79
C ALA A 308 0.01 8.60 15.06
N THR A 309 -0.78 8.11 14.08
CA THR A 309 -1.76 8.93 13.36
C THR A 309 -2.92 9.33 14.26
N LEU A 310 -3.42 8.42 15.10
CA LEU A 310 -4.42 8.73 16.12
C LEU A 310 -3.93 9.79 17.10
N LYS A 311 -2.70 9.66 17.64
CA LYS A 311 -2.13 10.68 18.53
C LYS A 311 -1.94 12.03 17.84
N ALA A 312 -1.62 12.02 16.54
CA ALA A 312 -1.50 13.25 15.75
C ALA A 312 -2.85 13.91 15.51
N ALA A 313 -3.87 13.09 15.23
CA ALA A 313 -5.27 13.43 15.05
C ALA A 313 -6.07 13.54 16.36
N SER A 314 -5.41 13.42 17.52
CA SER A 314 -5.99 13.62 18.86
C SER A 314 -5.06 14.51 19.72
N GLY A 315 -4.11 15.18 19.07
CA GLY A 315 -2.98 15.84 19.70
C GLY A 315 -3.40 16.96 20.63
N LYS A 316 -3.39 16.66 21.94
CA LYS A 316 -3.79 17.52 23.07
C LYS A 316 -3.37 18.98 22.88
N GLY A 317 -4.32 19.81 22.47
CA GLY A 317 -4.22 21.28 22.52
C GLY A 317 -4.41 22.02 21.20
N LYS A 318 -4.20 21.39 20.03
CA LYS A 318 -4.43 22.04 18.72
C LYS A 318 -5.82 21.73 18.18
N GLU A 319 -6.26 20.49 18.25
CA GLU A 319 -7.59 20.11 17.74
C GLU A 319 -8.70 20.65 18.61
N THR A 320 -8.62 20.57 19.94
CA THR A 320 -9.66 21.18 20.79
C THR A 320 -9.82 22.69 20.56
N LYS A 321 -8.77 23.38 20.09
CA LYS A 321 -8.86 24.79 19.69
C LYS A 321 -9.42 24.95 18.28
N HIS A 322 -8.88 24.25 17.29
CA HIS A 322 -9.30 24.38 15.89
C HIS A 322 -10.69 23.79 15.62
N GLU A 323 -11.00 22.65 16.23
CA GLU A 323 -12.31 22.02 16.22
C GLU A 323 -13.35 22.93 16.87
N LYS A 324 -13.09 23.42 18.08
CA LYS A 324 -13.99 24.37 18.75
C LYS A 324 -14.19 25.63 17.90
N ALA A 325 -13.11 26.21 17.37
CA ALA A 325 -13.20 27.37 16.49
C ALA A 325 -14.03 27.08 15.22
N CYS A 326 -13.90 25.89 14.63
CA CYS A 326 -14.74 25.48 13.51
C CYS A 326 -16.20 25.39 13.93
N LEU A 327 -16.51 24.69 15.03
CA LEU A 327 -17.88 24.54 15.53
C LEU A 327 -18.54 25.88 15.83
N ASP A 328 -17.84 26.77 16.55
CA ASP A 328 -18.32 28.11 16.91
C ASP A 328 -18.64 28.96 15.66
N ASN A 329 -18.00 28.65 14.53
CA ASN A 329 -18.19 29.32 13.24
C ASN A 329 -19.02 28.49 12.24
N GLN A 330 -19.79 27.49 12.67
CA GLN A 330 -20.64 26.63 11.81
C GLN A 330 -19.87 25.83 10.74
N HIS A 331 -18.59 25.55 10.98
CA HIS A 331 -17.76 24.65 10.18
C HIS A 331 -17.56 23.31 10.90
N MET A 332 -17.26 22.27 10.13
CA MET A 332 -16.75 21.01 10.67
C MET A 332 -15.24 20.99 10.58
N PHE A 333 -14.59 20.40 11.57
CA PHE A 333 -13.16 20.11 11.52
C PHE A 333 -12.97 18.63 11.16
N ILE A 334 -12.06 18.34 10.22
CA ILE A 334 -11.73 16.97 9.82
C ILE A 334 -10.21 16.80 9.96
N PRO A 335 -9.74 16.08 11.00
CA PRO A 335 -8.32 15.76 11.09
C PRO A 335 -7.96 14.75 10.01
N PHE A 336 -6.92 15.06 9.24
CA PHE A 336 -6.41 14.20 8.17
C PHE A 336 -4.98 13.79 8.49
N ALA A 337 -4.82 12.81 9.37
CA ALA A 337 -3.52 12.29 9.74
C ALA A 337 -3.13 11.06 8.92
N PHE A 338 -1.89 11.04 8.46
CA PHE A 338 -1.28 9.92 7.73
C PHE A 338 0.16 9.68 8.19
N ASP A 339 0.64 8.45 8.06
CA ASP A 339 2.02 8.11 8.37
C ASP A 339 2.89 7.87 7.12
N THR A 340 4.20 7.69 7.32
CA THR A 340 5.18 7.45 6.25
C THR A 340 4.95 6.14 5.50
N PHE A 341 4.24 5.16 6.08
CA PHE A 341 3.90 3.90 5.44
C PHE A 341 2.55 3.92 4.74
N GLY A 342 1.77 4.99 4.89
CA GLY A 342 0.47 5.20 4.26
C GLY A 342 -0.71 4.81 5.14
N VAL A 343 -0.51 4.55 6.44
CA VAL A 343 -1.61 4.35 7.39
C VAL A 343 -2.37 5.66 7.56
N LEU A 344 -3.69 5.58 7.54
CA LEU A 344 -4.59 6.73 7.70
C LEU A 344 -5.36 6.62 9.01
N VAL A 345 -5.69 7.76 9.60
CA VAL A 345 -6.64 7.82 10.71
C VAL A 345 -8.07 7.51 10.21
N PRO A 346 -8.97 6.91 11.02
CA PRO A 346 -10.31 6.54 10.56
C PRO A 346 -11.11 7.67 9.90
N GLU A 347 -11.05 8.90 10.42
CA GLU A 347 -11.73 10.08 9.88
C GLU A 347 -11.27 10.40 8.45
N ALA A 348 -9.98 10.20 8.15
CA ALA A 348 -9.44 10.35 6.81
C ALA A 348 -9.96 9.24 5.86
N VAL A 349 -10.05 8.00 6.35
CA VAL A 349 -10.61 6.89 5.57
C VAL A 349 -12.09 7.13 5.25
N ASP A 350 -12.87 7.66 6.20
CA ASP A 350 -14.28 7.99 6.01
C ASP A 350 -14.47 9.14 5.01
N LEU A 351 -13.64 10.19 5.10
CA LEU A 351 -13.60 11.28 4.13
C LEU A 351 -13.36 10.74 2.72
N LEU A 352 -12.29 9.95 2.52
CA LEU A 352 -11.91 9.41 1.21
C LEU A 352 -12.93 8.42 0.68
N SER A 353 -13.52 7.59 1.53
CA SER A 353 -14.58 6.66 1.16
C SER A 353 -15.81 7.41 0.67
N ARG A 354 -16.18 8.53 1.32
CA ARG A 354 -17.27 9.38 0.87
C ARG A 354 -16.94 10.04 -0.47
N VAL A 355 -15.74 10.59 -0.64
CA VAL A 355 -15.28 11.18 -1.92
C VAL A 355 -15.34 10.15 -3.03
N GLN A 356 -14.88 8.93 -2.78
CA GLN A 356 -14.92 7.84 -3.74
C GLN A 356 -16.37 7.51 -4.15
N ARG A 357 -17.31 7.46 -3.21
CA ARG A 357 -18.74 7.28 -3.52
C ARG A 357 -19.29 8.41 -4.42
N VAL A 358 -18.99 9.67 -4.10
CA VAL A 358 -19.42 10.82 -4.91
C VAL A 358 -18.86 10.71 -6.34
N MET A 359 -17.57 10.41 -6.46
CA MET A 359 -16.93 10.24 -7.76
C MET A 359 -17.52 9.07 -8.56
N HIS A 360 -17.87 7.95 -7.92
CA HIS A 360 -18.55 6.84 -8.58
C HIS A 360 -19.94 7.21 -9.09
N SER A 361 -20.72 8.01 -8.34
CA SER A 361 -22.02 8.49 -8.80
C SER A 361 -21.90 9.40 -10.03
N ASN A 362 -20.77 10.11 -10.18
CA ASN A 362 -20.54 11.06 -11.25
C ASN A 362 -19.86 10.44 -12.49
N VAL A 363 -19.26 9.24 -12.39
CA VAL A 363 -18.47 8.61 -13.46
C VAL A 363 -19.11 7.28 -13.90
N MET A 364 -19.53 7.20 -15.17
CA MET A 364 -20.27 6.07 -15.77
C MET A 364 -19.44 4.78 -16.00
N THR A 365 -18.20 4.67 -15.50
CA THR A 365 -17.33 3.51 -15.76
C THR A 365 -16.99 2.71 -14.50
N PRO A 366 -17.18 1.37 -14.49
CA PRO A 366 -16.83 0.49 -13.36
C PRO A 366 -15.33 0.42 -13.01
N ARG A 367 -14.44 0.97 -13.85
CA ARG A 367 -12.98 0.84 -13.74
C ARG A 367 -12.32 1.74 -12.70
N SER A 368 -13.06 2.60 -12.00
CA SER A 368 -12.51 3.59 -11.05
C SER A 368 -12.36 3.09 -9.60
N MET A 369 -12.55 1.80 -9.33
CA MET A 369 -12.50 1.29 -7.95
C MET A 369 -11.13 1.55 -7.30
N GLY A 370 -11.15 2.28 -6.19
CA GLY A 370 -9.98 2.58 -5.36
C GLY A 370 -9.06 3.68 -5.91
N VAL A 371 -9.44 4.43 -6.96
CA VAL A 371 -8.55 5.45 -7.52
C VAL A 371 -8.25 6.58 -6.52
N VAL A 372 -9.19 6.92 -5.63
CA VAL A 372 -8.96 7.91 -4.56
C VAL A 372 -7.79 7.48 -3.67
N PHE A 373 -7.88 6.27 -3.11
CA PHE A 373 -6.86 5.74 -2.20
C PHE A 373 -5.52 5.51 -2.90
N LYS A 374 -5.52 4.98 -4.14
CA LYS A 374 -4.29 4.81 -4.94
C LYS A 374 -3.58 6.13 -5.20
N ARG A 375 -4.31 7.17 -5.60
CA ARG A 375 -3.74 8.50 -5.88
C ARG A 375 -3.15 9.13 -4.63
N LEU A 376 -3.88 9.08 -3.52
CA LEU A 376 -3.41 9.63 -2.25
C LEU A 376 -2.21 8.85 -1.70
N SER A 377 -2.32 7.51 -1.66
CA SER A 377 -1.23 6.63 -1.20
C SER A 377 0.04 6.89 -2.00
N PHE A 378 -0.07 7.06 -3.32
CA PHE A 378 1.05 7.43 -4.17
C PHE A 378 1.66 8.80 -3.82
N ALA A 379 0.84 9.81 -3.55
CA ALA A 379 1.32 11.13 -3.15
C ALA A 379 2.10 11.08 -1.81
N ILE A 380 1.61 10.31 -0.84
CA ILE A 380 2.29 10.10 0.44
C ILE A 380 3.66 9.48 0.19
N GLN A 381 3.70 8.37 -0.55
CA GLN A 381 4.93 7.62 -0.82
C GLN A 381 5.92 8.42 -1.69
N LYS A 382 5.43 9.22 -2.64
CA LYS A 382 6.26 10.14 -3.42
C LYS A 382 6.92 11.21 -2.56
N GLY A 383 6.16 11.79 -1.62
CA GLY A 383 6.70 12.76 -0.67
C GLY A 383 7.76 12.16 0.25
N VAL A 384 7.56 10.91 0.71
CA VAL A 384 8.56 10.17 1.48
C VAL A 384 9.81 9.88 0.64
N ALA A 385 9.63 9.40 -0.59
CA ALA A 385 10.74 9.14 -1.52
C ALA A 385 11.58 10.39 -1.76
N ALA A 386 10.95 11.54 -2.05
CA ALA A 386 11.65 12.80 -2.26
C ALA A 386 12.48 13.22 -1.04
N GLN A 387 11.96 13.04 0.17
CA GLN A 387 12.70 13.34 1.41
C GLN A 387 13.89 12.41 1.63
N LEU A 388 13.77 11.13 1.27
CA LEU A 388 14.88 10.17 1.34
C LEU A 388 15.95 10.46 0.27
N VAL A 389 15.53 10.69 -0.98
CA VAL A 389 16.43 10.95 -2.11
C VAL A 389 17.24 12.23 -1.89
N ALA A 390 16.63 13.28 -1.32
CA ALA A 390 17.33 14.51 -0.95
C ALA A 390 18.45 14.30 0.09
N ARG A 391 18.54 13.12 0.70
CA ARG A 391 19.55 12.75 1.70
C ARG A 391 20.57 11.75 1.21
N LEU A 392 20.27 11.02 0.13
CA LEU A 392 21.16 9.98 -0.34
C LEU A 392 22.57 10.54 -0.58
N PRO A 393 23.63 9.79 -0.24
CA PRO A 393 24.99 10.19 -0.53
C PRO A 393 25.14 10.51 -2.03
N THR A 394 25.82 11.60 -2.37
CA THR A 394 26.21 11.83 -3.76
C THR A 394 27.12 10.69 -4.18
N ILE A 395 26.64 9.84 -5.09
CA ILE A 395 27.51 8.88 -5.78
C ILE A 395 28.52 9.74 -6.53
N SER A 396 29.77 9.76 -6.06
CA SER A 396 30.87 10.21 -6.92
C SER A 396 30.93 9.19 -8.06
N MET A 397 30.41 9.57 -9.22
CA MET A 397 30.58 8.79 -10.45
C MET A 397 32.04 8.76 -10.85
#